data_AF-A0A1M4VYE1-F1
#
_entry.id   AF-A0A1M4VYE1-F1
#
_cell.length_a   1.000
_cell.length_b   1.000
_cell.length_c   1.000
_cell.angle_alpha   90.00
_cell.angle_beta   90.00
_cell.angle_gamma   90.00
#
_symmetry.space_group_name_H-M   'P 1'
#
loop_
_entity.id
_entity.type
_entity.pdbx_description
1 polymer ?
#
loop_
_entity_poly.entity_id
_entity_poly.type
_entity_poly.pdbx_seq_one_letter_code
_entity_poly.pdbx_strand_id
1 'polypeptide(L)'
;MEQVKGIQFGKDEYEQFQFIFDGMYKEIREGKDLLQKLNEVEEGIRNLNTYIDREDGLTNFWLEDVRGDLLYLKQLIFEQMETIAS
;
A
#
# COMPACT_ATOMS: atom_id res chain seq x y z
N MET A 1 21.20 -13.91 -25.42
CA MET A 1 20.03 -14.16 -24.55
C MET A 1 20.04 -13.06 -23.52
N GLU A 2 19.16 -12.07 -23.65
CA GLU A 2 19.01 -11.00 -22.65
C GLU A 2 18.35 -11.60 -21.40
N GLN A 3 19.02 -11.48 -20.26
CA GLN A 3 18.40 -11.75 -18.97
C GLN A 3 17.37 -10.64 -18.73
N VAL A 4 16.10 -10.99 -18.78
CA VAL A 4 15.01 -10.18 -18.23
C VAL A 4 15.33 -10.00 -16.75
N LYS A 5 15.79 -8.80 -16.37
CA LYS A 5 15.91 -8.43 -14.96
C LYS A 5 14.49 -8.36 -14.41
N GLY A 6 14.04 -9.47 -13.83
CA GLY A 6 12.76 -9.55 -13.16
C GLY A 6 12.79 -8.71 -11.90
N ILE A 7 11.65 -8.06 -11.64
CA ILE A 7 11.22 -7.39 -10.42
C ILE A 7 12.05 -7.76 -9.19
N GLN A 8 12.73 -6.76 -8.62
CA GLN A 8 13.57 -6.92 -7.42
C GLN A 8 12.77 -6.95 -6.11
N PHE A 9 11.47 -6.62 -6.14
CA PHE A 9 10.60 -6.65 -4.96
C PHE A 9 10.28 -8.08 -4.53
N GLY A 10 10.76 -8.48 -3.34
CA GLY A 10 10.65 -9.83 -2.83
C GLY A 10 9.99 -9.89 -1.45
N LYS A 11 10.21 -11.04 -0.80
CA LYS A 11 9.63 -11.36 0.51
C LYS A 11 10.09 -10.37 1.60
N ASP A 12 11.35 -9.95 1.58
CA ASP A 12 11.91 -9.09 2.62
C ASP A 12 11.31 -7.68 2.56
N GLU A 13 11.12 -7.12 1.36
CA GLU A 13 10.41 -5.86 1.16
C GLU A 13 8.93 -5.97 1.56
N TYR A 14 8.30 -7.10 1.25
CA TYR A 14 6.92 -7.37 1.67
C TYR A 14 6.79 -7.43 3.20
N GLU A 15 7.67 -8.15 3.90
CA GLU A 15 7.64 -8.25 5.37
C GLU A 15 7.83 -6.88 6.04
N GLN A 16 8.69 -6.03 5.47
CA GLN A 16 8.85 -4.64 5.93
C GLN A 16 7.57 -3.82 5.71
N PHE A 17 6.94 -3.97 4.54
CA PHE A 17 5.66 -3.33 4.27
C PHE A 17 4.57 -3.78 5.25
N GLN A 18 4.47 -5.08 5.54
CA GLN A 18 3.47 -5.62 6.48
C GLN A 18 3.63 -5.02 7.88
N PHE A 19 4.86 -4.81 8.35
CA PHE A 19 5.09 -4.12 9.63
C PHE A 19 4.54 -2.68 9.65
N ILE A 20 4.71 -1.95 8.55
CA ILE A 20 4.17 -0.59 8.39
C ILE A 20 2.63 -0.62 8.29
N PHE A 21 2.11 -1.57 7.52
CA PHE A 21 0.68 -1.80 7.34
C PHE A 21 -0.02 -2.02 8.68
N ASP A 22 0.49 -2.90 9.54
CA ASP A 22 -0.11 -3.22 10.84
C ASP A 22 -0.23 -1.97 11.74
N GLY A 23 0.82 -1.14 11.75
CA GLY A 23 0.83 0.12 12.48
C GLY A 23 -0.22 1.09 11.97
N MET A 24 -0.26 1.28 10.64
CA MET A 24 -1.20 2.19 9.99
C MET A 24 -2.65 1.72 10.16
N TYR A 25 -2.91 0.42 9.99
CA TYR A 25 -4.23 -0.19 10.20
C TYR A 25 -4.77 0.13 11.60
N LYS A 26 -3.94 -0.06 12.63
CA LYS A 26 -4.33 0.23 14.01
C LYS A 26 -4.68 1.71 14.20
N GLU A 27 -3.84 2.62 13.69
CA GLU A 27 -4.08 4.06 13.80
C GLU A 27 -5.37 4.50 13.11
N ILE A 28 -5.65 3.93 11.92
CA ILE A 28 -6.90 4.18 11.18
C ILE A 28 -8.11 3.66 11.98
N ARG A 29 -8.02 2.45 12.55
CA ARG A 29 -9.10 1.88 13.38
C ARG A 29 -9.39 2.71 14.62
N GLU A 30 -8.38 3.38 15.16
CA GLU A 30 -8.50 4.31 16.29
C GLU A 30 -8.94 5.73 15.86
N GLY A 31 -9.17 5.98 14.56
CA GLY A 31 -9.62 7.26 14.04
C GLY A 31 -8.54 8.34 14.05
N LYS A 32 -7.25 7.98 14.14
CA LYS A 32 -6.14 8.93 14.29
C LYS A 32 -5.73 9.52 12.95
N ASP A 33 -5.69 10.85 12.89
CA ASP A 33 -5.14 11.65 11.78
C ASP A 33 -5.57 11.13 10.39
N LEU A 34 -6.84 10.75 10.24
CA LEU A 34 -7.35 10.01 9.07
C LEU A 34 -7.04 10.70 7.73
N LEU A 35 -7.07 12.04 7.68
CA LEU A 35 -6.69 12.81 6.49
C LEU A 35 -5.21 12.65 6.15
N GLN A 36 -4.33 12.66 7.15
CA GLN A 36 -2.91 12.42 6.94
C GLN A 36 -2.69 10.98 6.46
N LYS A 37 -3.37 9.99 7.08
CA LYS A 37 -3.28 8.60 6.64
C LYS A 37 -3.77 8.39 5.23
N LEU A 38 -4.82 9.10 4.80
CA LEU A 38 -5.28 9.05 3.42
C LEU A 38 -4.18 9.52 2.47
N ASN A 39 -3.52 10.63 2.79
CA ASN A 39 -2.41 11.15 1.98
C ASN A 39 -1.23 10.16 1.91
N GLU A 40 -0.85 9.56 3.05
CA GLU A 40 0.22 8.55 3.12
C GLU A 40 -0.11 7.32 2.26
N VAL A 41 -1.34 6.80 2.35
CA VAL A 41 -1.80 5.65 1.54
C VAL A 41 -1.85 6.01 0.05
N GLU A 42 -2.36 7.19 -0.32
CA GLU A 42 -2.41 7.62 -1.71
C GLU A 42 -1.02 7.83 -2.32
N GLU A 43 -0.06 8.33 -1.53
CA GLU A 43 1.34 8.40 -1.93
C GLU A 43 1.94 6.99 -2.11
N GLY A 44 1.65 6.06 -1.20
CA GLY A 44 2.05 4.66 -1.30
C GLY A 44 1.57 4.00 -2.61
N ILE A 45 0.29 4.19 -2.95
CA ILE A 45 -0.30 3.67 -4.21
C ILE A 45 0.40 4.30 -5.42
N ARG A 46 0.65 5.61 -5.40
CA ARG A 46 1.35 6.30 -6.50
C ARG A 46 2.77 5.79 -6.69
N ASN A 47 3.49 5.58 -5.59
CA ASN A 47 4.85 5.06 -5.59
C ASN A 47 4.89 3.62 -6.11
N LEU A 48 3.93 2.77 -5.69
CA LEU A 48 3.81 1.39 -6.19
C LEU A 48 3.53 1.35 -7.69
N ASN A 49 2.59 2.15 -8.19
CA ASN A 49 2.30 2.22 -9.62
C ASN A 49 3.52 2.72 -10.41
N THR A 50 4.22 3.75 -9.89
CA THR A 50 5.47 4.24 -10.51
C THR A 50 6.55 3.15 -10.54
N TYR A 51 6.65 2.32 -9.50
CA TYR A 51 7.57 1.19 -9.46
C TYR A 51 7.20 0.15 -10.53
N ILE A 52 5.93 -0.26 -10.60
CA ILE A 52 5.44 -1.24 -11.58
C ILE A 52 5.63 -0.74 -13.01
N ASP A 53 5.36 0.54 -13.27
CA ASP A 53 5.59 1.15 -14.58
C ASP A 53 7.07 1.12 -15.00
N ARG A 54 8.00 1.28 -14.05
CA ARG A 54 9.45 1.18 -14.32
C ARG A 54 9.91 -0.25 -14.61
N GLU A 55 9.16 -1.23 -14.12
CA GLU A 55 9.38 -2.66 -14.39
C GLU A 55 8.59 -3.11 -15.64
N ASP A 56 8.27 -2.20 -16.57
CA ASP A 56 7.49 -2.46 -17.79
C ASP A 56 6.11 -3.11 -17.52
N GLY A 57 5.51 -2.77 -16.36
CA GLY A 57 4.23 -3.34 -15.93
C GLY A 57 4.35 -4.76 -15.37
N LEU A 58 5.56 -5.30 -15.23
CA LEU A 58 5.76 -6.60 -14.60
C LEU A 58 5.39 -6.49 -13.12
N THR A 59 4.60 -7.47 -12.67
CA THR A 59 4.19 -7.61 -11.28
C THR A 59 4.50 -9.02 -10.76
N ASN A 60 4.46 -9.18 -9.44
CA ASN A 60 4.53 -10.46 -8.77
C ASN A 60 3.51 -10.52 -7.62
N PHE A 61 3.38 -11.70 -7.02
CA PHE A 61 2.43 -11.92 -5.94
C PHE A 61 2.58 -10.92 -4.78
N TRP A 62 3.80 -10.60 -4.37
CA TRP A 62 4.06 -9.67 -3.26
C TRP A 62 3.65 -8.24 -3.58
N LEU A 63 3.89 -7.75 -4.80
CA LEU A 63 3.46 -6.41 -5.22
C LEU A 63 1.95 -6.30 -5.36
N GLU A 64 1.29 -7.34 -5.87
CA GLU A 64 -0.17 -7.35 -5.94
C GLU A 64 -0.81 -7.38 -4.55
N ASP A 65 -0.23 -8.11 -3.59
CA ASP A 65 -0.69 -8.09 -2.19
C ASP A 65 -0.53 -6.69 -1.58
N VAL A 66 0.63 -6.04 -1.77
CA VAL A 66 0.85 -4.64 -1.32
C VAL A 66 -0.17 -3.69 -1.93
N ARG A 67 -0.49 -3.86 -3.22
CA ARG A 67 -1.54 -3.08 -3.89
C ARG A 67 -2.89 -3.30 -3.21
N GLY A 68 -3.26 -4.55 -2.96
CA GLY A 68 -4.49 -4.92 -2.27
C GLY A 68 -4.59 -4.29 -0.89
N ASP A 69 -3.51 -4.38 -0.11
CA ASP A 69 -3.43 -3.85 1.25
C ASP A 69 -3.57 -2.32 1.29
N LEU A 70 -2.90 -1.60 0.38
CA LEU A 70 -3.04 -0.15 0.29
C LEU A 70 -4.47 0.28 -0.09
N LEU A 71 -5.10 -0.42 -1.04
CA LEU A 71 -6.49 -0.16 -1.40
C LEU A 71 -7.45 -0.45 -0.23
N TYR A 72 -7.18 -1.50 0.53
CA TYR A 72 -7.94 -1.83 1.74
C TYR A 72 -7.81 -0.74 2.81
N LEU A 73 -6.60 -0.26 3.11
CA LEU A 73 -6.39 0.84 4.06
C LEU A 73 -7.13 2.11 3.61
N LYS A 74 -7.08 2.43 2.32
CA LYS A 74 -7.80 3.59 1.75
C LYS A 74 -9.31 3.48 2.00
N GLN A 75 -9.89 2.31 1.72
CA GLN A 75 -11.31 2.07 1.98
C GLN A 75 -11.64 2.22 3.48
N LEU A 76 -10.83 1.60 4.34
CA LEU A 76 -11.03 1.66 5.80
C LEU A 76 -10.99 3.08 6.34
N ILE A 77 -10.14 3.95 5.79
CA ILE A 77 -10.07 5.37 6.15
C ILE A 77 -11.40 6.05 5.83
N PHE A 78 -11.93 5.89 4.62
CA PHE A 78 -13.20 6.50 4.24
C PHE A 78 -14.36 6.03 5.13
N GLU A 79 -14.45 4.72 5.39
CA GLU A 79 -15.45 4.15 6.30
C GLU A 79 -15.37 4.79 7.70
N GLN A 80 -14.16 5.01 8.22
CA GLN A 80 -13.99 5.65 9.52
C GLN A 80 -14.29 7.15 9.51
N MET A 81 -13.95 7.86 8.44
CA MET A 81 -14.32 9.27 8.30
C MET A 81 -15.84 9.45 8.26
N GLU A 82 -16.57 8.57 7.56
CA GLU A 82 -18.04 8.56 7.54
C GLU A 82 -18.63 8.24 8.92
N THR A 83 -18.05 7.28 9.64
CA THR A 83 -18.49 6.90 10.98
C THR A 83 -18.36 8.05 11.98
N ILE A 84 -17.28 8.82 11.91
CA ILE A 84 -17.04 9.98 12.81
C ILE A 84 -17.92 11.18 12.45
N ALA A 85 -18.28 11.34 11.18
CA ALA A 85 -19.12 12.44 10.70
C ALA A 85 -20.62 12.23 10.95
N SER A 86 -21.02 11.00 11.31
CA SER A 86 -22.40 10.59 11.58
C SER A 86 -22.79 10.79 13.05
#